data_AF-A0A3R8LDY4-F1
#
_entry.id   AF-A0A3R8LDY4-F1
#
_cell.length_a   1.000
_cell.length_b   1.000
_cell.length_c   1.000
_cell.angle_alpha   90.00
_cell.angle_beta   90.00
_cell.angle_gamma   90.00
#
_symmetry.space_group_name_H-M   'P 1'
#
loop_
_entity.id
_entity.type
_entity.pdbx_description
1 polymer ?
#
loop_
_entity_poly.entity_id
_entity_poly.type
_entity_poly.pdbx_seq_one_letter_code
_entity_poly.pdbx_strand_id
1 'polypeptide(L)'
;MAKQDTDCITEDLFALVPKVGRPRTNPLSREQQVRINKRNQLRRDRSSGLKRVELKLHTDMVEALEKEAIAKGVSRGQLIERILTEYFND
;
A
#
# COMPACT_ATOMS: atom_id res chain seq x y z
N MET A 1 -29.19 -15.27 -7.90
CA MET A 1 -28.57 -14.25 -7.04
C MET A 1 -28.29 -13.03 -7.90
N ALA A 2 -29.15 -12.02 -7.84
CA ALA A 2 -29.00 -10.82 -8.66
C ALA A 2 -27.95 -9.92 -8.00
N LYS A 3 -26.80 -9.74 -8.65
CA LYS A 3 -25.88 -8.64 -8.35
C LYS A 3 -26.61 -7.37 -8.77
N GLN A 4 -26.92 -6.52 -7.81
CA GLN A 4 -27.53 -5.23 -8.07
C GLN A 4 -26.43 -4.33 -8.65
N ASP A 5 -26.52 -4.03 -9.94
CA ASP A 5 -25.71 -2.98 -10.56
C ASP A 5 -26.01 -1.67 -9.82
N THR A 6 -24.99 -1.10 -9.21
CA THR A 6 -25.11 0.14 -8.45
C THR A 6 -25.28 1.28 -9.45
N ASP A 7 -26.51 1.77 -9.57
CA ASP A 7 -26.84 2.97 -10.31
C ASP A 7 -26.10 4.18 -9.70
N CYS A 8 -25.01 4.61 -10.33
CA CYS A 8 -24.11 5.66 -9.81
C CYS A 8 -24.65 7.09 -10.03
N ILE A 9 -25.81 7.25 -10.67
CA ILE A 9 -26.37 8.54 -11.12
C ILE A 9 -27.67 8.93 -10.41
N THR A 10 -28.26 8.04 -9.61
CA THR A 10 -29.49 8.34 -8.88
C THR A 10 -29.12 8.83 -7.48
N GLU A 11 -29.47 10.08 -7.16
CA GLU A 11 -29.30 10.65 -5.81
C GLU A 11 -30.02 9.76 -4.77
N ASP A 12 -29.26 9.20 -3.82
CA ASP A 12 -29.81 8.34 -2.76
C ASP A 12 -30.57 9.21 -1.74
N LEU A 13 -31.87 9.37 -1.99
CA LEU A 13 -32.83 10.08 -1.12
C LEU A 13 -32.85 9.55 0.32
N PHE A 14 -32.28 8.37 0.58
CA PHE A 14 -32.22 7.70 1.88
C PHE A 14 -30.80 7.61 2.44
N ALA A 15 -29.82 8.34 1.88
CA ALA A 15 -28.44 8.32 2.37
C ALA A 15 -28.30 8.70 3.85
N LEU A 16 -29.19 9.58 4.33
CA LEU A 16 -29.21 10.05 5.72
C LEU A 16 -30.04 9.16 6.65
N VAL A 17 -30.77 8.18 6.12
CA VAL A 17 -31.62 7.28 6.92
C VAL A 17 -30.78 6.09 7.41
N PRO A 18 -30.74 5.81 8.72
CA PRO A 18 -30.04 4.64 9.26
C PRO A 18 -30.63 3.34 8.68
N LYS A 19 -29.86 2.63 7.85
CA LYS A 19 -30.27 1.32 7.32
C LYS A 19 -30.15 0.28 8.45
N VAL A 20 -31.30 -0.17 8.97
CA VAL A 20 -31.38 -1.19 10.03
C VAL A 20 -30.69 -2.47 9.56
N GLY A 21 -29.75 -2.99 10.36
CA GLY A 21 -29.11 -4.30 10.12
C GLY A 21 -27.83 -4.29 9.28
N ARG A 22 -27.33 -3.15 8.78
CA ARG A 22 -25.94 -3.06 8.27
C ARG A 22 -25.05 -2.43 9.34
N PRO A 23 -24.22 -3.20 10.07
CA PRO A 23 -23.20 -2.62 10.92
C PRO A 23 -22.38 -1.64 10.07
N ARG A 24 -22.05 -0.46 10.60
CA ARG A 24 -21.01 0.38 10.00
C ARG A 24 -19.79 -0.54 9.84
N THR A 25 -19.42 -0.86 8.60
CA THR A 25 -18.44 -1.90 8.26
C THR A 25 -17.07 -1.68 8.94
N ASN A 26 -16.85 -0.50 9.50
CA ASN A 26 -15.89 -0.26 10.56
C ASN A 26 -16.44 0.82 11.52
N PRO A 27 -16.45 0.59 12.85
CA PRO A 27 -16.95 1.57 13.83
C PRO A 27 -16.06 2.82 13.95
N LEU A 28 -14.84 2.77 13.41
CA LEU A 28 -13.86 3.86 13.48
C LEU A 28 -13.98 4.79 12.28
N SER A 29 -13.66 6.07 12.49
CA SER A 29 -13.57 7.04 11.39
C SER A 29 -12.41 6.69 10.44
N ARG A 30 -12.48 7.17 9.18
CA ARG A 30 -11.44 6.90 8.18
C ARG A 30 -10.05 7.32 8.65
N GLU A 31 -9.94 8.46 9.33
CA GLU A 31 -8.67 8.93 9.90
C GLU A 31 -8.11 7.97 10.97
N GLN A 32 -8.98 7.49 11.87
CA GLN A 32 -8.58 6.53 12.90
C GLN A 32 -8.13 5.21 12.27
N GLN A 33 -8.84 4.74 11.24
CA GLN A 33 -8.46 3.54 10.48
C GLN A 33 -7.07 3.70 9.87
N VAL A 34 -6.78 4.83 9.21
CA VAL A 34 -5.46 5.09 8.59
C VAL A 34 -4.35 5.05 9.64
N ARG A 35 -4.55 5.67 10.82
CA ARG A 35 -3.56 5.65 11.92
C ARG A 35 -3.29 4.23 12.42
N ILE A 36 -4.36 3.44 12.62
CA ILE A 36 -4.24 2.05 13.10
C ILE A 36 -3.54 1.19 12.05
N ASN A 37 -3.94 1.29 10.78
CA ASN A 37 -3.33 0.54 9.69
C ASN A 37 -1.84 0.85 9.57
N LYS A 38 -1.46 2.13 9.70
CA LYS A 38 -0.05 2.52 9.67
C LYS A 38 0.74 1.95 10.85
N ARG A 39 0.16 1.99 12.06
CA ARG A 39 0.78 1.38 13.25
C ARG A 39 0.96 -0.12 13.09
N ASN A 40 -0.04 -0.82 12.56
CA ASN A 40 0.01 -2.26 12.31
C ASN A 40 1.01 -2.62 11.22
N GLN A 41 1.15 -1.79 10.18
CA GLN A 41 2.22 -1.93 9.18
C GLN A 41 3.60 -1.85 9.86
N LEU A 42 3.87 -0.79 10.62
CA LEU A 42 5.16 -0.62 11.30
C LEU A 42 5.46 -1.74 12.31
N ARG A 43 4.43 -2.26 13.00
CA ARG A 43 4.58 -3.41 13.91
C ARG A 43 4.98 -4.67 13.14
N ARG A 44 4.33 -4.96 12.01
CA ARG A 44 4.65 -6.10 11.15
C ARG A 44 6.06 -5.99 10.60
N ASP A 45 6.42 -4.83 10.05
CA ASP A 45 7.75 -4.59 9.49
C ASP A 45 8.83 -4.83 10.57
N ARG A 46 8.62 -4.31 11.79
CA ARG A 46 9.53 -4.53 12.92
C ARG A 46 9.64 -6.00 13.31
N SER A 47 8.52 -6.74 13.38
CA SER A 47 8.55 -8.17 13.72
C SER A 47 9.26 -9.01 12.65
N SER A 48 9.22 -8.58 11.40
CA SER A 48 9.92 -9.21 10.28
C SER A 48 11.38 -8.76 10.15
N GLY A 49 11.89 -7.93 11.08
CA GLY A 49 13.27 -7.42 11.04
C GLY A 49 13.52 -6.37 9.95
N LEU A 50 12.47 -5.87 9.27
CA LEU A 50 12.59 -4.90 8.19
C LEU A 50 12.84 -3.50 8.76
N LYS A 51 13.82 -2.81 8.18
CA LYS A 51 14.12 -1.41 8.48
C LYS A 51 14.09 -0.59 7.20
N ARG A 52 13.30 0.49 7.20
CA ARG A 52 13.25 1.42 6.07
C ARG A 52 14.47 2.33 6.10
N VAL A 53 15.15 2.42 4.96
CA VAL A 53 16.25 3.35 4.70
C VAL A 53 15.77 4.37 3.69
N GLU A 54 15.98 5.65 3.96
CA GLU A 54 15.71 6.74 3.02
C GLU A 54 17.03 7.20 2.42
N LEU A 55 17.08 7.25 1.08
CA LEU A 55 18.31 7.51 0.32
C LEU A 55 18.04 8.62 -0.69
N LYS A 56 18.97 9.58 -0.81
CA LYS A 56 18.97 10.58 -1.87
C LYS A 56 20.00 10.16 -2.92
N LEU A 57 19.57 10.08 -4.18
CA LEU A 57 20.40 9.70 -5.32
C LEU A 57 20.23 10.73 -6.43
N HIS A 58 21.21 10.78 -7.33
CA HIS A 58 21.08 11.53 -8.58
C HIS A 58 19.95 10.94 -9.44
N THR A 59 19.25 11.81 -10.17
CA THR A 59 18.13 11.43 -11.06
C THR A 59 18.53 10.35 -12.03
N ASP A 60 19.69 10.49 -12.66
CA ASP A 60 20.18 9.62 -13.72
C ASP A 60 20.42 8.20 -13.21
N MET A 61 20.88 8.08 -11.95
CA MET A 61 21.06 6.79 -11.28
C MET A 61 19.71 6.12 -10.97
N VAL A 62 18.71 6.90 -10.53
CA VAL A 62 17.37 6.37 -10.27
C VAL A 62 16.73 5.85 -11.56
N GLU A 63 16.88 6.58 -12.66
CA GLU A 63 16.39 6.17 -13.98
C GLU A 63 17.07 4.90 -14.49
N ALA A 64 18.40 4.80 -14.32
CA ALA A 64 19.14 3.60 -14.68
C ALA A 64 18.63 2.37 -13.90
N LEU A 65 18.46 2.50 -12.57
CA LEU A 65 17.90 1.44 -11.71
C LEU A 65 16.49 1.04 -12.13
N GLU A 66 15.66 2.00 -12.52
CA GLU A 66 14.28 1.73 -12.94
C GLU A 66 14.22 1.01 -14.28
N LYS A 67 15.04 1.41 -15.26
CA LYS A 67 15.18 0.71 -16.54
C LYS A 67 15.66 -0.72 -16.36
N GLU A 68 16.65 -0.94 -15.50
CA GLU A 68 17.18 -2.27 -15.20
C GLU A 68 16.15 -3.14 -14.46
N ALA A 69 15.42 -2.56 -13.51
CA ALA A 69 14.36 -3.26 -12.78
C ALA A 69 13.23 -3.73 -13.72
N ILE A 70 12.82 -2.87 -14.67
CA ILE A 70 11.84 -3.20 -15.71
C ILE A 70 12.37 -4.32 -16.61
N ALA A 71 13.62 -4.23 -17.07
CA ALA A 71 14.22 -5.26 -17.91
C ALA A 71 14.29 -6.64 -17.23
N LYS A 72 14.52 -6.65 -15.91
CA LYS A 72 14.56 -7.85 -15.07
C LYS A 72 13.17 -8.30 -14.57
N GLY A 73 12.11 -7.53 -14.82
CA GLY A 73 10.75 -7.83 -14.35
C GLY A 73 10.59 -7.81 -12.82
N VAL A 74 11.43 -7.04 -12.11
CA VAL A 74 11.41 -6.93 -10.64
C VAL A 74 11.11 -5.50 -10.20
N SER A 75 10.69 -5.32 -8.94
CA SER A 75 10.56 -3.97 -8.38
C SER A 75 11.94 -3.34 -8.14
N ARG A 76 12.03 -2.02 -8.26
CA ARG A 76 13.27 -1.26 -7.95
C ARG A 76 13.83 -1.59 -6.56
N GLY A 77 12.96 -1.78 -5.56
CA GLY A 77 13.37 -2.17 -4.21
C GLY A 77 14.03 -3.55 -4.14
N GLN A 78 13.46 -4.54 -4.84
CA GLN A 78 14.04 -5.88 -4.94
C GLN A 78 15.37 -5.88 -5.70
N LEU A 79 15.50 -5.05 -6.74
CA LEU A 79 16.78 -4.90 -7.44
C LEU A 79 17.87 -4.37 -6.51
N ILE A 80 17.57 -3.33 -5.73
CA ILE A 80 18.52 -2.76 -4.75
C ILE A 80 18.88 -3.79 -3.67
N GLU A 81 17.90 -4.53 -3.15
CA GLU A 81 18.13 -5.60 -2.17
C GLU A 81 19.09 -6.66 -2.72
N ARG A 82 18.91 -7.10 -3.98
CA ARG A 82 19.80 -8.06 -4.64
C ARG A 82 21.22 -7.53 -4.78
N ILE A 83 21.38 -6.30 -5.27
CA ILE A 83 22.70 -5.66 -5.44
C ILE A 83 23.42 -5.58 -4.10
N LEU A 84 22.73 -5.15 -3.03
CA LEU A 84 23.33 -5.08 -1.69
C LEU A 84 23.68 -6.46 -1.14
N THR A 85 22.83 -7.45 -1.36
CA THR A 85 23.06 -8.84 -0.92
C THR A 85 24.26 -9.45 -1.62
N GLU A 86 24.41 -9.23 -2.93
CA GLU A 86 25.57 -9.64 -3.72
C GLU A 86 26.85 -8.97 -3.20
N TYR A 87 26.83 -7.64 -3.04
CA TYR A 87 27.98 -6.88 -2.53
C TYR A 87 28.47 -7.29 -1.13
N PHE A 88 27.58 -7.73 -0.23
CA PHE A 88 27.96 -8.16 1.12
C PHE A 88 28.29 -9.66 1.22
N ASN A 89 27.91 -10.47 0.24
CA ASN A 89 28.14 -11.93 0.23
C ASN A 89 29.37 -12.33 -0.58
N ASP A 90 29.87 -11.46 -1.46
CA ASP A 90 31.20 -11.53 -2.10
C ASP A 90 32.30 -10.97 -1.18
#